data_AF-A0A8S0ZA42-F1
#
_entry.id   AF-A0A8S0ZA42-F1
#
_cell.length_a   1.000
_cell.length_b   1.000
_cell.length_c   1.000
_cell.angle_alpha   90.00
_cell.angle_beta   90.00
_cell.angle_gamma   90.00
#
_symmetry.space_group_name_H-M   'P 1'
#
loop_
_entity.id
_entity.type
_entity.pdbx_description
1 polymer ?
#
loop_
_entity_poly.entity_id
_entity_poly.type
_entity_poly.pdbx_seq_one_letter_code
_entity_poly.pdbx_strand_id
1 'polypeptide(L)'
;MTGTIIENLSGRKLAILVSFLLLCQLTCFLIGLVAPMPANVQSILGTVCKDTTTVKNDTTKWFYNRGKGSCKNVNLGYTHHDLLETDIVFAFQMPLPRESKTLDYSRWQQNLIGVLQMDIKYHSQVEMPPRSTVTIDARLAYRNKGDPEDDWKLYTQSIEKRHLDCEIDIKSEEYLYNCSAIPLFELGSLFHDFYVLNVRLPVDTPTMNSHIRHIQDMWFKFLMLATLLCAALTVIDFMLGQVAEGRWKWDDNIELEYTSAFFTGVYGMWNIYIFALLVLYAPSHKRWPAVENASDTQNLSEEK
;
A
#
# COMPACT_ATOMS: atom_id res chain seq x y z
N MET A 1 -10.35 36.65 35.92
CA MET A 1 -10.32 35.43 35.10
C MET A 1 -8.90 34.90 35.09
N THR A 2 -8.66 33.59 35.17
CA THR A 2 -7.31 33.00 35.04
C THR A 2 -6.88 33.13 33.58
N GLY A 3 -5.84 33.92 33.30
CA GLY A 3 -5.29 34.03 31.95
C GLY A 3 -4.67 32.72 31.48
N THR A 4 -4.46 32.59 30.17
CA THR A 4 -3.77 31.43 29.60
C THR A 4 -2.25 31.56 29.77
N ILE A 5 -1.51 30.46 29.59
CA ILE A 5 -0.05 30.46 29.67
C ILE A 5 0.58 31.37 28.60
N ILE A 6 0.01 31.39 27.39
CA ILE A 6 0.48 32.25 26.28
C ILE A 6 0.35 33.75 26.58
N GLU A 7 -0.70 34.17 27.29
CA GLU A 7 -0.90 35.57 27.69
C GLU A 7 0.10 36.04 28.76
N ASN A 8 0.61 35.12 29.58
CA ASN A 8 1.49 35.40 30.71
C ASN A 8 2.97 35.12 30.42
N LEU A 9 3.31 34.63 29.24
CA LEU A 9 4.66 34.22 28.90
C LEU A 9 5.51 35.41 28.43
N SER A 10 6.69 35.55 29.02
CA SER A 10 7.71 36.48 28.51
C SER A 10 8.24 35.99 27.15
N GLY A 11 8.44 36.90 26.20
CA GLY A 11 8.96 36.57 24.86
C GLY A 11 10.27 35.76 24.87
N ARG A 12 11.13 35.95 25.88
CA ARG A 12 12.35 35.15 26.04
C ARG A 12 12.05 33.67 26.36
N LYS A 13 11.02 33.41 27.16
CA LYS A 13 10.59 32.04 27.49
C LYS A 13 9.89 31.38 26.31
N LEU A 14 9.14 32.17 25.53
CA LEU A 14 8.48 31.70 24.32
C LEU A 14 9.51 31.32 23.26
N ALA A 15 10.56 32.13 23.08
CA ALA A 15 11.64 31.83 22.15
C ALA A 15 12.39 30.54 22.51
N ILE A 16 12.65 30.29 23.81
CA ILE A 16 13.27 29.03 24.27
C ILE A 16 12.36 27.84 23.96
N LEU A 17 11.07 27.95 24.23
CA LEU A 17 10.10 26.89 23.96
C LEU A 17 9.99 26.58 22.46
N VAL A 18 9.87 27.61 21.61
CA VAL A 18 9.81 27.45 20.15
C VAL A 18 11.11 26.84 19.61
N SER A 19 12.26 27.28 20.10
CA SER A 19 13.56 26.72 19.69
C SER A 19 13.70 25.25 20.09
N PHE A 20 13.20 24.86 21.27
CA PHE A 20 13.17 23.47 21.70
C PHE A 20 12.24 22.62 20.83
N LEU A 21 11.03 23.10 20.51
CA LEU A 21 10.09 22.40 19.64
C LEU A 21 10.65 22.23 18.22
N LEU A 22 11.37 23.22 17.71
CA LEU A 22 12.03 23.16 16.40
C LEU A 22 13.17 22.14 16.40
N LEU A 23 13.96 22.06 17.48
CA LEU A 23 14.98 21.01 17.64
C LEU A 23 14.34 19.61 17.65
N CYS A 24 13.24 19.42 18.39
CA CYS A 24 12.48 18.17 18.39
C CYS A 24 11.98 17.81 16.99
N GLN A 25 11.47 18.79 16.23
CA GLN A 25 11.04 18.57 14.85
C GLN A 25 12.19 18.11 13.95
N LEU A 26 13.37 18.74 14.05
CA LEU A 26 14.58 18.32 13.33
C LEU A 26 14.98 16.89 13.71
N THR A 27 14.90 16.51 14.98
CA THR A 27 15.20 15.14 15.39
C THR A 27 14.21 14.12 14.82
N CYS A 28 12.91 14.45 14.69
CA CYS A 28 11.94 13.57 14.05
C CYS A 28 12.28 13.30 12.57
N PHE A 29 12.71 14.33 11.83
CA PHE A 29 13.18 14.18 10.45
C PHE A 29 14.45 13.31 10.36
N LEU A 30 15.41 13.51 11.27
CA LEU A 30 16.64 12.73 11.31
C LEU A 30 16.38 11.25 11.64
N ILE A 31 15.43 10.94 12.53
CA ILE A 31 15.03 9.56 12.84
C ILE A 31 14.43 8.89 11.60
N GLY A 32 13.63 9.63 10.85
CA GLY A 32 13.02 9.10 9.64
C GLY A 32 14.01 8.74 8.54
N LEU A 33 15.15 9.43 8.45
CA LEU A 33 16.23 9.08 7.51
C LEU A 33 16.90 7.72 7.83
N VAL A 34 16.78 7.23 9.07
CA VAL A 34 17.29 5.92 9.49
C VAL A 34 16.22 4.83 9.30
N ALA A 35 14.94 5.21 9.20
CA ALA A 35 13.84 4.27 9.08
C ALA A 35 13.73 3.72 7.64
N PRO A 36 13.49 2.40 7.47
CA PRO A 36 13.36 1.80 6.15
C PRO A 36 12.10 2.27 5.43
N MET A 37 12.04 2.00 4.12
CA MET A 37 10.88 2.32 3.29
C MET A 37 9.57 1.84 3.95
N PRO A 38 8.55 2.70 4.01
CA PRO A 38 7.29 2.41 4.72
C PRO A 38 6.49 1.27 4.06
N ALA A 39 6.73 1.03 2.76
CA ALA A 39 6.11 -0.06 2.02
C ALA A 39 7.09 -0.61 0.97
N ASN A 40 6.98 -1.90 0.67
CA ASN A 40 7.71 -2.54 -0.41
C ASN A 40 6.71 -3.11 -1.42
N VAL A 41 7.03 -2.97 -2.71
CA VAL A 41 6.23 -3.54 -3.79
C VAL A 41 7.02 -4.66 -4.45
N GLN A 42 6.40 -5.83 -4.53
CA GLN A 42 6.96 -6.99 -5.21
C GLN A 42 6.01 -7.46 -6.30
N SER A 43 6.49 -7.48 -7.54
CA SER A 43 5.76 -8.04 -8.68
C SER A 43 6.03 -9.53 -8.81
N ILE A 44 4.97 -10.35 -8.83
CA ILE A 44 5.08 -11.81 -8.89
C ILE A 44 4.43 -12.30 -10.17
N LEU A 45 5.21 -12.99 -11.01
CA LEU A 45 4.68 -13.67 -12.19
C LEU A 45 4.00 -14.98 -11.76
N GLY A 46 2.75 -15.15 -12.18
CA GLY A 46 1.98 -16.36 -11.90
C GLY A 46 2.57 -17.55 -12.66
N THR A 47 2.75 -18.69 -11.97
CA THR A 47 3.13 -19.94 -12.63
C THR A 47 1.87 -20.67 -13.07
N VAL A 48 1.84 -21.09 -14.32
CA VAL A 48 0.69 -21.78 -14.90
C VAL A 48 0.80 -23.27 -14.62
N CYS A 49 -0.10 -23.78 -13.81
CA CYS A 49 -0.15 -25.18 -13.41
C CYS A 49 -1.32 -25.88 -14.11
N LYS A 50 -1.09 -27.11 -14.60
CA LYS A 50 -2.16 -28.00 -15.07
C LYS A 50 -2.75 -28.79 -13.90
N ASP A 51 -4.06 -28.68 -13.70
CA ASP A 51 -4.81 -29.51 -12.78
C ASP A 51 -5.36 -30.75 -13.50
N THR A 52 -4.82 -31.93 -13.18
CA THR A 52 -5.27 -33.22 -13.71
C THR A 52 -6.36 -33.90 -12.87
N THR A 53 -6.83 -33.29 -11.78
CA THR A 53 -7.90 -33.90 -10.98
C THR A 53 -9.24 -33.82 -11.71
N THR A 54 -10.06 -34.85 -11.49
CA THR A 54 -11.43 -34.93 -11.99
C THR A 54 -12.38 -34.01 -11.21
N VAL A 55 -12.10 -33.79 -9.92
CA VAL A 55 -12.85 -32.89 -9.05
C VAL A 55 -12.10 -31.56 -8.95
N LYS A 56 -12.60 -30.53 -9.62
CA LYS A 56 -12.01 -29.18 -9.59
C LYS A 56 -12.27 -28.45 -8.28
N ASN A 57 -13.25 -28.85 -7.49
CA ASN A 57 -13.57 -28.15 -6.24
C ASN A 57 -12.78 -28.64 -5.01
N ASP A 58 -11.73 -29.43 -5.21
CA ASP A 58 -10.91 -29.92 -4.09
C ASP A 58 -10.07 -28.77 -3.49
N THR A 59 -10.23 -28.53 -2.19
CA THR A 59 -9.49 -27.51 -1.43
C THR A 59 -8.29 -28.07 -0.68
N THR A 60 -8.07 -29.39 -0.76
CA THR A 60 -6.95 -30.07 -0.10
C THR A 60 -5.68 -30.06 -0.97
N LYS A 61 -5.84 -29.96 -2.29
CA LYS A 61 -4.73 -29.94 -3.25
C LYS A 61 -4.34 -28.51 -3.61
N TRP A 62 -3.08 -28.19 -3.35
CA TRP A 62 -2.48 -26.89 -3.65
C TRP A 62 -1.46 -26.98 -4.78
N PHE A 63 -1.31 -25.89 -5.51
CA PHE A 63 -0.41 -25.75 -6.63
C PHE A 63 0.58 -24.66 -6.30
N TYR A 64 1.87 -24.94 -6.42
CA TYR A 64 2.94 -24.01 -6.10
C TYR A 64 4.12 -24.28 -7.00
N ASN A 65 5.02 -23.30 -7.11
CA ASN A 65 6.12 -23.36 -8.06
C ASN A 65 7.45 -23.78 -7.43
N ARG A 66 7.59 -23.74 -6.10
CA ARG A 66 8.84 -24.10 -5.39
C ARG A 66 8.59 -25.18 -4.33
N GLY A 67 9.38 -26.26 -4.37
CA GLY A 67 9.33 -27.35 -3.39
C GLY A 67 9.24 -28.73 -4.06
N LYS A 68 9.26 -29.80 -3.27
CA LYS A 68 9.23 -31.17 -3.81
C LYS A 68 7.95 -31.53 -4.57
N GLY A 69 6.80 -30.95 -4.20
CA GLY A 69 5.54 -31.10 -4.94
C GLY A 69 5.23 -29.96 -5.92
N SER A 70 6.23 -29.24 -6.44
CA SER A 70 6.01 -28.16 -7.40
C SER A 70 5.22 -28.62 -8.63
N CYS A 71 4.28 -27.80 -9.09
CA CYS A 71 3.53 -28.09 -10.30
C CYS A 71 4.42 -28.01 -11.55
N LYS A 72 4.06 -28.75 -12.60
CA LYS A 72 4.72 -28.60 -13.92
C LYS A 72 4.20 -27.33 -14.58
N ASN A 73 5.11 -26.40 -14.87
CA ASN A 73 4.79 -25.17 -15.58
C ASN A 73 4.36 -25.51 -17.02
N VAL A 74 3.28 -24.86 -17.49
CA VAL A 74 2.75 -24.98 -18.84
C VAL A 74 2.85 -23.61 -19.53
N ASN A 75 3.54 -23.56 -20.67
CA ASN A 75 3.60 -22.33 -21.46
C ASN A 75 2.30 -22.15 -22.27
N LEU A 76 1.56 -21.09 -21.99
CA LEU A 76 0.30 -20.73 -22.69
C LEU A 76 0.54 -20.24 -24.13
N GLY A 77 1.79 -19.94 -24.51
CA GLY A 77 2.14 -19.49 -25.87
C GLY A 77 2.09 -20.59 -26.94
N TYR A 78 1.94 -21.85 -26.57
CA TYR A 78 1.81 -22.98 -27.50
C TYR A 78 0.43 -23.60 -27.41
N THR A 79 -0.19 -23.85 -28.58
CA THR A 79 -1.50 -24.49 -28.68
C THR A 79 -1.42 -25.93 -28.18
N HIS A 80 -1.87 -26.16 -26.96
CA HIS A 80 -2.00 -27.51 -26.40
C HIS A 80 -3.42 -28.01 -26.66
N HIS A 81 -3.56 -29.00 -27.54
CA HIS A 81 -4.86 -29.60 -27.88
C HIS A 81 -5.51 -30.39 -26.72
N ASP A 82 -4.78 -30.67 -25.64
CA ASP A 82 -5.20 -31.49 -24.49
C ASP A 82 -5.42 -30.68 -23.18
N LEU A 83 -5.65 -29.37 -23.28
CA LEU A 83 -5.93 -28.49 -22.14
C LEU A 83 -7.32 -27.89 -22.25
N LEU A 84 -8.17 -28.17 -21.25
CA LEU A 84 -9.40 -27.41 -21.04
C LEU A 84 -9.07 -26.13 -20.26
N GLU A 85 -9.79 -25.04 -20.56
CA GLU A 85 -9.64 -23.74 -19.88
C GLU A 85 -9.85 -23.87 -18.35
N THR A 86 -10.67 -24.83 -17.92
CA THR A 86 -10.95 -25.16 -16.50
C THR A 86 -9.84 -25.94 -15.81
N ASP A 87 -8.86 -26.48 -16.54
CA ASP A 87 -7.72 -27.21 -15.99
C ASP A 87 -6.56 -26.27 -15.60
N ILE A 88 -6.66 -24.99 -15.94
CA ILE A 88 -5.58 -24.02 -15.75
C ILE A 88 -5.69 -23.38 -14.37
N VAL A 89 -4.61 -23.44 -13.61
CA VAL A 89 -4.49 -22.78 -12.30
C VAL A 89 -3.27 -21.90 -12.30
N PHE A 90 -3.45 -20.63 -11.94
CA PHE A 90 -2.35 -19.70 -11.78
C PHE A 90 -1.94 -19.67 -10.31
N ALA A 91 -0.71 -20.13 -10.04
CA ALA A 91 -0.16 -20.23 -8.71
C ALA A 91 0.83 -19.09 -8.44
N PHE A 92 0.61 -18.35 -7.36
CA PHE A 92 1.48 -17.30 -6.87
C PHE A 92 1.98 -17.67 -5.47
N GLN A 93 3.28 -17.92 -5.34
CA GLN A 93 3.90 -18.29 -4.07
C GLN A 93 4.66 -17.11 -3.47
N MET A 94 4.26 -16.71 -2.27
CA MET A 94 4.73 -15.53 -1.54
C MET A 94 5.36 -15.94 -0.19
N PRO A 95 6.45 -15.29 0.25
CA PRO A 95 7.23 -14.25 -0.45
C PRO A 95 8.17 -14.84 -1.51
N LEU A 96 8.67 -14.01 -2.45
CA LEU A 96 9.67 -14.45 -3.43
C LEU A 96 11.08 -14.56 -2.79
N PRO A 97 11.88 -15.54 -3.21
CA PRO A 97 13.27 -15.63 -2.79
C PRO A 97 14.10 -14.48 -3.39
N ARG A 98 15.07 -13.97 -2.61
CA ARG A 98 16.03 -12.94 -3.04
C ARG A 98 17.44 -13.44 -2.78
N GLU A 99 18.35 -13.26 -3.74
CA GLU A 99 19.76 -13.67 -3.62
C GLU A 99 19.93 -15.13 -3.16
N SER A 100 19.15 -16.05 -3.74
CA SER A 100 19.12 -17.49 -3.41
C SER A 100 18.71 -17.85 -1.97
N LYS A 101 18.22 -16.88 -1.18
CA LYS A 101 17.63 -17.13 0.14
C LYS A 101 16.11 -17.10 0.06
N THR A 102 15.48 -18.08 0.70
CA THR A 102 14.03 -18.07 0.94
C THR A 102 13.73 -17.04 2.01
N LEU A 103 12.97 -16.02 1.65
CA LEU A 103 12.45 -15.04 2.60
C LEU A 103 11.20 -15.60 3.28
N ASP A 104 10.88 -15.06 4.44
CA ASP A 104 9.67 -15.32 5.21
C ASP A 104 8.97 -13.99 5.53
N TYR A 105 7.64 -14.02 5.59
CA TYR A 105 6.90 -12.89 6.15
C TYR A 105 7.03 -12.90 7.66
N SER A 106 6.99 -11.71 8.25
CA SER A 106 7.01 -11.54 9.70
C SER A 106 5.73 -10.87 10.17
N ARG A 107 5.35 -11.16 11.42
CA ARG A 107 4.17 -10.56 12.06
C ARG A 107 4.26 -9.04 12.26
N TRP A 108 5.46 -8.47 12.09
CA TRP A 108 5.67 -7.03 12.12
C TRP A 108 5.18 -6.33 10.83
N GLN A 109 4.94 -7.09 9.77
CA GLN A 109 4.32 -6.57 8.55
C GLN A 109 2.81 -6.52 8.73
N GLN A 110 2.28 -5.30 8.70
CA GLN A 110 0.91 -5.03 9.11
C GLN A 110 -0.13 -5.36 8.04
N ASN A 111 0.22 -5.26 6.75
CA ASN A 111 -0.78 -5.42 5.68
C ASN A 111 -0.18 -6.10 4.44
N LEU A 112 -1.00 -6.93 3.77
CA LEU A 112 -0.70 -7.54 2.47
C LEU A 112 -1.89 -7.33 1.52
N ILE A 113 -1.76 -6.37 0.59
CA ILE A 113 -2.74 -5.97 -0.44
C ILE A 113 -2.46 -6.60 -1.82
N GLY A 114 -3.13 -7.69 -2.16
CA GLY A 114 -3.00 -8.29 -3.48
C GLY A 114 -3.74 -7.56 -4.60
N VAL A 115 -3.03 -7.24 -5.68
CA VAL A 115 -3.59 -6.62 -6.90
C VAL A 115 -3.10 -7.41 -8.12
N LEU A 116 -4.04 -7.79 -8.99
CA LEU A 116 -3.84 -8.59 -10.19
C LEU A 116 -3.84 -7.70 -11.43
N GLN A 117 -2.83 -7.88 -12.27
CA GLN A 117 -2.74 -7.29 -13.60
C GLN A 117 -2.68 -8.42 -14.62
N MET A 118 -3.53 -8.36 -15.64
CA MET A 118 -3.66 -9.39 -16.65
C MET A 118 -3.05 -8.91 -17.96
N ASP A 119 -2.17 -9.71 -18.56
CA ASP A 119 -1.63 -9.43 -19.89
C ASP A 119 -2.37 -10.29 -20.92
N ILE A 120 -3.19 -9.63 -21.72
CA ILE A 120 -4.03 -10.27 -22.74
C ILE A 120 -3.49 -9.90 -24.11
N LYS A 121 -3.24 -10.90 -24.95
CA LYS A 121 -2.77 -10.69 -26.32
C LYS A 121 -3.93 -10.43 -27.26
N TYR A 122 -3.77 -9.47 -28.17
CA TYR A 122 -4.76 -9.22 -29.21
C TYR A 122 -4.84 -10.40 -30.18
N HIS A 123 -6.07 -10.82 -30.51
CA HIS A 123 -6.32 -11.82 -31.54
C HIS A 123 -7.47 -11.36 -32.45
N SER A 124 -7.23 -11.38 -33.77
CA SER A 124 -8.16 -10.86 -34.78
C SER A 124 -9.55 -11.52 -34.77
N GLN A 125 -9.64 -12.77 -34.33
CA GLN A 125 -10.91 -13.52 -34.23
C GLN A 125 -11.70 -13.27 -32.94
N VAL A 126 -11.07 -12.72 -31.89
CA VAL A 126 -11.68 -12.55 -30.57
C VAL A 126 -11.30 -11.17 -30.04
N GLU A 127 -12.06 -10.16 -30.46
CA GLU A 127 -11.90 -8.80 -29.94
C GLU A 127 -12.64 -8.67 -28.60
N MET A 128 -11.92 -8.19 -27.58
CA MET A 128 -12.47 -7.97 -26.26
C MET A 128 -13.16 -6.59 -26.19
N PRO A 129 -14.39 -6.49 -25.64
CA PRO A 129 -15.01 -5.20 -25.43
C PRO A 129 -14.18 -4.36 -24.43
N PRO A 130 -14.18 -3.02 -24.56
CA PRO A 130 -13.34 -2.15 -23.74
C PRO A 130 -13.63 -2.27 -22.25
N ARG A 131 -14.87 -2.62 -21.89
CA ARG A 131 -15.27 -2.96 -20.53
C ARG A 131 -15.86 -4.35 -20.49
N SER A 132 -15.18 -5.25 -19.79
CA SER A 132 -15.56 -6.65 -19.66
C SER A 132 -15.73 -7.02 -18.19
N THR A 133 -16.38 -8.15 -17.91
CA THR A 133 -16.50 -8.67 -16.53
C THR A 133 -15.83 -10.02 -16.46
N VAL A 134 -14.82 -10.13 -15.60
CA VAL A 134 -14.05 -11.35 -15.35
C VAL A 134 -14.54 -11.97 -14.05
N THR A 135 -14.80 -13.27 -14.07
CA THR A 135 -15.08 -14.04 -12.85
C THR A 135 -13.80 -14.74 -12.42
N ILE A 136 -13.40 -14.53 -11.16
CA ILE A 136 -12.14 -14.99 -10.58
C ILE A 136 -12.46 -15.87 -9.37
N ASP A 137 -12.08 -17.15 -9.41
CA ASP A 137 -12.05 -18.04 -8.24
C ASP A 137 -10.65 -17.95 -7.63
N ALA A 138 -10.55 -17.27 -6.49
CA ALA A 138 -9.31 -17.05 -5.77
C ALA A 138 -9.30 -17.83 -4.46
N ARG A 139 -8.25 -18.63 -4.25
CA ARG A 139 -8.05 -19.45 -3.06
C ARG A 139 -6.69 -19.15 -2.46
N LEU A 140 -6.69 -18.80 -1.19
CA LEU A 140 -5.48 -18.47 -0.44
C LEU A 140 -5.19 -19.56 0.58
N ALA A 141 -3.95 -20.02 0.60
CA ALA A 141 -3.42 -20.95 1.59
C ALA A 141 -2.25 -20.33 2.34
N TYR A 142 -1.98 -20.88 3.52
CA TYR A 142 -0.84 -20.53 4.34
C TYR A 142 -0.05 -21.75 4.78
N ARG A 143 1.20 -21.51 5.18
CA ARG A 143 2.08 -22.49 5.80
C ARG A 143 3.01 -21.79 6.79
N ASN A 144 3.33 -22.45 7.90
CA ASN A 144 4.27 -21.92 8.89
C ASN A 144 5.65 -22.59 8.80
N LYS A 145 6.64 -21.93 9.38
CA LYS A 145 7.98 -22.49 9.55
C LYS A 145 7.93 -23.71 10.47
N GLY A 146 8.40 -24.85 9.95
CA GLY A 146 8.37 -26.15 10.65
C GLY A 146 7.32 -27.12 10.10
N ASP A 147 6.33 -26.63 9.35
CA ASP A 147 5.40 -27.50 8.63
C ASP A 147 6.10 -28.14 7.41
N PRO A 148 5.73 -29.38 7.02
CA PRO A 148 6.20 -30.01 5.79
C PRO A 148 5.99 -29.11 4.57
N GLU A 149 6.84 -29.21 3.53
CA GLU A 149 6.76 -28.34 2.34
C GLU A 149 5.42 -28.42 1.59
N ASP A 150 4.73 -29.54 1.71
CA ASP A 150 3.50 -29.84 0.97
C ASP A 150 2.24 -29.67 1.84
N ASP A 151 2.37 -29.34 3.14
CA ASP A 151 1.25 -29.18 4.09
C ASP A 151 0.63 -27.77 4.04
N TRP A 152 0.01 -27.44 2.92
CA TRP A 152 -0.68 -26.16 2.73
C TRP A 152 -2.08 -26.19 3.32
N LYS A 153 -2.39 -25.20 4.16
CA LYS A 153 -3.68 -25.08 4.86
C LYS A 153 -4.52 -23.99 4.23
N LEU A 154 -5.79 -24.27 3.97
CA LEU A 154 -6.73 -23.27 3.45
C LEU A 154 -6.84 -22.10 4.44
N TYR A 155 -6.60 -20.89 3.95
CA TYR A 155 -6.89 -19.66 4.67
C TYR A 155 -8.30 -19.18 4.35
N THR A 156 -8.59 -18.96 3.07
CA THR A 156 -9.90 -18.52 2.58
C THR A 156 -10.06 -18.81 1.10
N GLN A 157 -11.30 -18.79 0.62
CA GLN A 157 -11.64 -18.89 -0.79
C GLN A 157 -12.82 -17.96 -1.10
N SER A 158 -12.80 -17.31 -2.27
CA SER A 158 -13.94 -16.57 -2.78
C SER A 158 -13.99 -16.58 -4.30
N ILE A 159 -15.20 -16.50 -4.84
CA ILE A 159 -15.45 -16.32 -6.27
C ILE A 159 -16.00 -14.92 -6.46
N GLU A 160 -15.18 -14.06 -7.06
CA GLU A 160 -15.48 -12.64 -7.22
C GLU A 160 -15.63 -12.27 -8.68
N LYS A 161 -16.55 -11.36 -8.97
CA LYS A 161 -16.70 -10.74 -10.29
C LYS A 161 -16.08 -9.35 -10.28
N ARG A 162 -15.19 -9.10 -11.23
CA ARG A 162 -14.48 -7.83 -11.36
C ARG A 162 -14.63 -7.29 -12.77
N HIS A 163 -14.76 -5.98 -12.87
CA HIS A 163 -14.71 -5.31 -14.17
C HIS A 163 -13.26 -5.15 -14.59
N LEU A 164 -12.99 -5.42 -15.85
CA LEU A 164 -11.69 -5.26 -16.47
C LEU A 164 -11.88 -4.30 -17.64
N ASP A 165 -11.22 -3.16 -17.53
CA ASP A 165 -11.19 -2.13 -18.55
C ASP A 165 -9.87 -2.28 -19.32
N CYS A 166 -9.95 -2.53 -20.62
CA CYS A 166 -8.79 -2.80 -21.47
C CYS A 166 -8.85 -1.91 -22.72
N GLU A 167 -7.72 -1.31 -23.05
CA GLU A 167 -7.56 -0.47 -24.24
C GLU A 167 -6.39 -0.97 -25.09
N ILE A 168 -6.48 -0.76 -26.40
CA ILE A 168 -5.40 -1.10 -27.35
C ILE A 168 -5.31 -0.01 -28.42
N ASP A 169 -4.13 0.59 -28.53
CA ASP A 169 -3.88 1.65 -29.52
C ASP A 169 -3.65 1.08 -30.93
N ILE A 170 -2.98 -0.08 -30.99
CA ILE A 170 -2.59 -0.74 -32.25
C ILE A 170 -3.12 -2.18 -32.25
N LYS A 171 -4.13 -2.44 -33.08
CA LYS A 171 -4.74 -3.77 -33.26
C LYS A 171 -3.84 -4.68 -34.11
N SER A 172 -2.71 -5.10 -33.55
CA SER A 172 -1.80 -6.07 -34.17
C SER A 172 -1.60 -7.25 -33.23
N GLU A 173 -1.43 -8.45 -33.81
CA GLU A 173 -1.25 -9.70 -33.07
C GLU A 173 0.07 -9.77 -32.29
N GLU A 174 0.96 -8.77 -32.40
CA GLU A 174 2.14 -8.64 -31.55
C GLU A 174 1.89 -7.82 -30.27
N TYR A 175 0.79 -7.06 -30.19
CA TYR A 175 0.53 -6.14 -29.09
C TYR A 175 -0.39 -6.74 -28.02
N LEU A 176 -0.13 -6.33 -26.77
CA LEU A 176 -0.93 -6.66 -25.61
C LEU A 176 -1.94 -5.55 -25.34
N TYR A 177 -3.11 -5.91 -24.81
CA TYR A 177 -4.05 -4.95 -24.25
C TYR A 177 -3.45 -4.29 -23.01
N ASN A 178 -3.66 -2.98 -22.88
CA ASN A 178 -3.37 -2.25 -21.65
C ASN A 178 -4.61 -2.30 -20.76
N CYS A 179 -4.60 -3.20 -19.78
CA CYS A 179 -5.73 -3.43 -18.88
C CYS A 179 -5.52 -2.81 -17.50
N SER A 180 -6.61 -2.37 -16.88
CA SER A 180 -6.61 -1.84 -15.51
C SER A 180 -6.28 -2.92 -14.46
N ALA A 181 -5.67 -2.49 -13.35
CA ALA A 181 -5.30 -3.37 -12.26
C ALA A 181 -6.53 -3.73 -11.40
N ILE A 182 -6.70 -5.02 -11.10
CA ILE A 182 -7.82 -5.55 -10.31
C ILE A 182 -7.39 -5.75 -8.85
N PRO A 183 -8.01 -5.08 -7.87
CA PRO A 183 -7.79 -5.41 -6.46
C PRO A 183 -8.39 -6.79 -6.14
N LEU A 184 -7.54 -7.72 -5.69
CA LEU A 184 -7.95 -9.08 -5.32
C LEU A 184 -8.29 -9.20 -3.84
N PHE A 185 -7.33 -8.88 -2.96
CA PHE A 185 -7.50 -9.06 -1.52
C PHE A 185 -6.67 -8.08 -0.71
N GLU A 186 -7.04 -7.89 0.55
CA GLU A 186 -6.27 -7.14 1.54
C GLU A 186 -6.28 -7.93 2.85
N LEU A 187 -5.09 -8.29 3.34
CA LEU A 187 -4.91 -8.95 4.64
C LEU A 187 -4.39 -7.92 5.63
N GLY A 188 -5.24 -7.49 6.57
CA GLY A 188 -4.86 -6.54 7.62
C GLY A 188 -3.87 -7.06 8.68
N SER A 189 -3.32 -8.27 8.51
CA SER A 189 -2.17 -8.77 9.28
C SER A 189 -1.54 -9.98 8.58
N LEU A 190 -0.21 -10.12 8.68
CA LEU A 190 0.54 -11.29 8.21
C LEU A 190 0.88 -12.20 9.40
N PHE A 191 -0.02 -13.12 9.72
CA PHE A 191 0.16 -14.03 10.84
C PHE A 191 1.07 -15.24 10.53
N HIS A 192 1.08 -15.68 9.26
CA HIS A 192 1.81 -16.86 8.78
C HIS A 192 3.05 -16.46 7.97
N ASP A 193 4.00 -17.38 7.86
CA ASP A 193 5.31 -17.09 7.26
C ASP A 193 5.28 -17.20 5.73
N PHE A 194 4.47 -18.12 5.19
CA PHE A 194 4.36 -18.38 3.75
C PHE A 194 2.91 -18.42 3.29
N TYR A 195 2.65 -17.91 2.09
CA TYR A 195 1.34 -17.88 1.47
C TYR A 195 1.39 -18.38 0.03
N VAL A 196 0.32 -19.06 -0.39
CA VAL A 196 0.10 -19.45 -1.79
C VAL A 196 -1.28 -18.99 -2.21
N LEU A 197 -1.35 -18.26 -3.31
CA LEU A 197 -2.58 -17.85 -3.95
C LEU A 197 -2.76 -18.64 -5.23
N ASN A 198 -3.85 -19.40 -5.30
CA ASN A 198 -4.32 -20.06 -6.51
C ASN A 198 -5.46 -19.26 -7.11
N VAL A 199 -5.30 -18.87 -8.37
CA VAL A 199 -6.33 -18.16 -9.13
C VAL A 199 -6.80 -19.02 -10.28
N ARG A 200 -8.11 -19.13 -10.44
CA ARG A 200 -8.78 -19.85 -11.53
C ARG A 200 -9.79 -18.94 -12.21
N LEU A 201 -9.99 -19.16 -13.50
CA LEU A 201 -10.93 -18.40 -14.31
C LEU A 201 -11.98 -19.38 -14.86
N PRO A 202 -13.09 -19.63 -14.12
CA PRO A 202 -14.10 -20.59 -14.55
C PRO A 202 -14.83 -20.13 -15.81
N VAL A 203 -15.22 -21.08 -16.66
CA VAL A 203 -15.96 -20.84 -17.92
C VAL A 203 -17.26 -21.66 -17.86
N ASP A 204 -18.23 -21.23 -17.04
CA ASP A 204 -19.47 -22.00 -16.79
C ASP A 204 -20.58 -21.76 -17.85
N THR A 205 -20.55 -20.65 -18.60
CA THR A 205 -21.55 -20.36 -19.65
C THR A 205 -20.86 -19.85 -20.93
N PRO A 206 -21.44 -20.06 -22.13
CA PRO A 206 -20.84 -19.60 -23.40
C PRO A 206 -20.65 -18.08 -23.50
N THR A 207 -21.19 -17.30 -22.56
CA THR A 207 -21.03 -15.84 -22.44
C THR A 207 -20.12 -15.40 -21.30
N MET A 208 -19.72 -16.31 -20.40
CA MET A 208 -18.84 -16.00 -19.26
C MET A 208 -17.40 -16.37 -19.62
N ASN A 209 -16.51 -15.38 -19.62
CA ASN A 209 -15.09 -15.51 -19.98
C ASN A 209 -14.79 -16.02 -21.42
N SER A 210 -15.79 -16.13 -22.31
CA SER A 210 -15.63 -16.64 -23.68
C SER A 210 -14.74 -15.80 -24.61
N HIS A 211 -14.47 -14.54 -24.24
CA HIS A 211 -13.58 -13.64 -24.99
C HIS A 211 -12.15 -13.61 -24.42
N ILE A 212 -11.88 -14.34 -23.34
CA ILE A 212 -10.61 -14.32 -22.60
C ILE A 212 -9.80 -15.58 -22.96
N ARG A 213 -9.88 -15.98 -24.23
CA ARG A 213 -9.38 -17.28 -24.71
C ARG A 213 -7.85 -17.38 -24.79
N HIS A 214 -7.14 -16.26 -24.69
CA HIS A 214 -5.69 -16.18 -24.86
C HIS A 214 -5.03 -15.25 -23.83
N ILE A 215 -5.12 -15.60 -22.55
CA ILE A 215 -4.23 -15.01 -21.53
C ILE A 215 -2.85 -15.65 -21.73
N GLN A 216 -1.86 -14.84 -22.10
CA GLN A 216 -0.50 -15.34 -22.30
C GLN A 216 0.27 -15.35 -20.97
N ASP A 217 0.05 -14.32 -20.12
CA ASP A 217 0.72 -14.16 -18.83
C ASP A 217 -0.17 -13.39 -17.83
N MET A 218 -0.02 -13.64 -16.53
CA MET A 218 -0.66 -12.84 -15.46
C MET A 218 0.40 -12.33 -14.48
N TRP A 219 0.41 -11.02 -14.29
CA TRP A 219 1.32 -10.32 -13.38
C TRP A 219 0.57 -9.89 -12.15
N PHE A 220 0.99 -10.35 -10.98
CA PHE A 220 0.48 -9.80 -9.74
C PHE A 220 1.31 -8.57 -9.39
N LYS A 221 0.70 -7.39 -9.42
CA LYS A 221 1.35 -6.13 -9.08
C LYS A 221 0.59 -5.46 -7.96
N PHE A 222 1.15 -5.54 -6.76
CA PHE A 222 0.71 -4.79 -5.58
C PHE A 222 0.60 -3.28 -5.88
N LEU A 223 -0.58 -2.69 -5.74
CA LEU A 223 -0.75 -1.23 -5.80
C LEU A 223 -1.72 -0.77 -4.72
N MET A 224 -1.17 -0.05 -3.75
CA MET A 224 -1.90 0.49 -2.62
C MET A 224 -2.56 1.81 -3.01
N LEU A 225 -3.80 1.99 -2.57
CA LEU A 225 -4.62 3.22 -2.56
C LEU A 225 -3.87 4.48 -2.03
N ALA A 226 -2.67 4.30 -1.48
CA ALA A 226 -1.71 5.33 -1.13
C ALA A 226 -1.16 6.11 -2.33
N THR A 227 -1.32 5.67 -3.58
CA THR A 227 -0.91 6.47 -4.75
C THR A 227 -1.76 7.72 -4.96
N LEU A 228 -3.01 7.77 -4.50
CA LEU A 228 -3.84 8.99 -4.58
C LEU A 228 -3.47 10.02 -3.49
N LEU A 229 -3.17 9.54 -2.30
CA LEU A 229 -2.63 10.37 -1.20
C LEU A 229 -1.19 10.80 -1.47
N CYS A 230 -0.38 9.91 -2.03
CA CYS A 230 0.98 10.21 -2.46
C CYS A 230 0.99 11.13 -3.69
N ALA A 231 0.06 10.99 -4.65
CA ALA A 231 -0.07 11.91 -5.79
C ALA A 231 -0.42 13.32 -5.32
N ALA A 232 -1.37 13.45 -4.38
CA ALA A 232 -1.73 14.74 -3.79
C ALA A 232 -0.56 15.38 -3.04
N LEU A 233 0.20 14.58 -2.29
CA LEU A 233 1.39 15.07 -1.56
C LEU A 233 2.58 15.34 -2.50
N THR A 234 2.74 14.60 -3.61
CA THR A 234 3.75 14.88 -4.64
C THR A 234 3.42 16.10 -5.47
N VAL A 235 2.14 16.46 -5.64
CA VAL A 235 1.75 17.73 -6.26
C VAL A 235 2.10 18.89 -5.31
N ILE A 236 1.92 18.70 -3.99
CA ILE A 236 2.35 19.68 -2.98
C ILE A 236 3.88 19.79 -2.94
N ASP A 237 4.62 18.67 -2.96
CA ASP A 237 6.08 18.64 -3.01
C ASP A 237 6.65 19.10 -4.35
N PHE A 238 5.98 18.90 -5.48
CA PHE A 238 6.37 19.45 -6.77
C PHE A 238 6.18 20.97 -6.77
N MET A 239 5.12 21.49 -6.15
CA MET A 239 4.93 22.92 -5.95
C MET A 239 6.00 23.53 -5.02
N LEU A 240 6.40 22.81 -3.96
CA LEU A 240 7.52 23.22 -3.09
C LEU A 240 8.89 23.04 -3.78
N GLY A 241 9.02 22.03 -4.64
CA GLY A 241 10.20 21.69 -5.41
C GLY A 241 10.48 22.69 -6.52
N GLN A 242 9.45 23.14 -7.23
CA GLN A 242 9.53 24.24 -8.21
C GLN A 242 9.90 25.58 -7.55
N VAL A 243 9.60 25.75 -6.26
CA VAL A 243 10.08 26.90 -5.45
C VAL A 243 11.54 26.71 -4.98
N ALA A 244 12.01 25.46 -4.91
CA ALA A 244 13.35 25.08 -4.45
C ALA A 244 14.37 24.78 -5.57
N GLU A 245 13.99 24.84 -6.85
CA GLU A 245 14.85 24.71 -8.04
C GLU A 245 15.91 25.84 -8.18
N GLY A 246 16.38 26.42 -7.07
CA GLY A 246 17.40 27.45 -7.02
C GLY A 246 18.78 27.02 -6.52
N ARG A 247 18.94 25.82 -5.92
CA ARG A 247 20.19 25.16 -5.45
C ARG A 247 19.71 23.97 -4.62
N TRP A 248 20.18 22.74 -4.78
CA TRP A 248 21.26 22.15 -4.00
C TRP A 248 21.41 20.71 -4.53
N LYS A 249 22.45 20.43 -5.32
CA LYS A 249 22.88 19.09 -5.73
C LYS A 249 24.01 18.68 -4.79
N TRP A 250 23.81 17.69 -3.93
CA TRP A 250 24.91 17.01 -3.25
C TRP A 250 24.74 15.49 -3.30
N ASP A 251 25.65 14.91 -4.07
CA ASP A 251 26.29 13.57 -4.03
C ASP A 251 25.46 12.28 -3.94
N ASP A 252 25.67 11.42 -4.96
CA ASP A 252 24.94 10.18 -5.29
C ASP A 252 25.27 8.96 -4.39
N ASN A 253 25.76 9.15 -3.16
CA ASN A 253 26.16 8.04 -2.27
C ASN A 253 25.42 7.96 -0.93
N ILE A 254 24.36 8.75 -0.76
CA ILE A 254 23.49 8.61 0.40
C ILE A 254 22.09 8.32 -0.12
N GLU A 255 21.70 7.04 -0.09
CA GLU A 255 20.31 6.60 -0.25
C GLU A 255 19.50 7.10 0.97
N LEU A 256 19.35 8.41 1.08
CA LEU A 256 18.51 9.05 2.08
C LEU A 256 17.07 8.69 1.71
N GLU A 257 16.45 7.90 2.58
CA GLU A 257 15.07 7.48 2.43
C GLU A 257 14.12 8.65 2.77
N TYR A 258 13.93 9.55 1.81
CA TYR A 258 13.11 10.76 1.98
C TYR A 258 11.64 10.44 2.31
N THR A 259 11.14 9.28 1.89
CA THR A 259 9.75 8.88 2.11
C THR A 259 9.44 8.62 3.59
N SER A 260 10.29 7.87 4.29
CA SER A 260 10.15 7.61 5.73
C SER A 260 10.45 8.86 6.56
N ALA A 261 11.42 9.68 6.15
CA ALA A 261 11.68 11.01 6.72
C ALA A 261 10.47 11.94 6.64
N PHE A 262 9.76 11.92 5.53
CA PHE A 262 8.53 12.68 5.36
C PHE A 262 7.42 12.20 6.32
N PHE A 263 7.12 10.89 6.36
CA PHE A 263 6.06 10.37 7.24
C PHE A 263 6.32 10.65 8.72
N THR A 264 7.53 10.38 9.18
CA THR A 264 7.94 10.63 10.57
C THR A 264 8.00 12.12 10.90
N GLY A 265 8.46 12.96 9.96
CA GLY A 265 8.47 14.41 10.10
C GLY A 265 7.08 15.01 10.22
N VAL A 266 6.15 14.63 9.34
CA VAL A 266 4.75 15.08 9.39
C VAL A 266 4.07 14.61 10.69
N TYR A 267 4.28 13.34 11.07
CA TYR A 267 3.77 12.83 12.34
C TYR A 267 4.33 13.59 13.55
N GLY A 268 5.64 13.85 13.57
CA GLY A 268 6.30 14.67 14.57
C GLY A 268 5.73 16.08 14.65
N MET A 269 5.51 16.72 13.50
CA MET A 269 4.99 18.09 13.41
C MET A 269 3.61 18.22 14.04
N TRP A 270 2.69 17.31 13.71
CA TRP A 270 1.34 17.30 14.28
C TRP A 270 1.36 17.05 15.78
N ASN A 271 2.17 16.11 16.28
CA ASN A 271 2.28 15.84 17.71
C ASN A 271 2.87 17.03 18.48
N ILE A 272 3.93 17.66 17.93
CA ILE A 272 4.55 18.86 18.50
C ILE A 272 3.57 20.03 18.50
N TYR A 273 2.78 20.20 17.44
CA TYR A 273 1.74 21.22 17.35
C TYR A 273 0.67 21.04 18.43
N ILE A 274 0.12 19.83 18.58
CA ILE A 274 -0.87 19.52 19.61
C ILE A 274 -0.28 19.72 21.01
N PHE A 275 0.95 19.27 21.24
CA PHE A 275 1.65 19.48 22.51
C PHE A 275 1.81 20.99 22.81
N ALA A 276 2.20 21.78 21.81
CA ALA A 276 2.34 23.23 21.97
C ALA A 276 1.01 23.90 22.30
N LEU A 277 -0.10 23.51 21.65
CA LEU A 277 -1.44 24.00 21.99
C LEU A 277 -1.82 23.65 23.43
N LEU A 278 -1.62 22.40 23.85
CA LEU A 278 -1.94 21.96 25.21
C LEU A 278 -1.15 22.76 26.26
N VAL A 279 0.13 23.02 26.01
CA VAL A 279 0.98 23.80 26.93
C VAL A 279 0.63 25.29 26.92
N LEU A 280 0.40 25.89 25.75
CA LEU A 280 0.17 27.34 25.63
C LEU A 280 -1.23 27.75 26.08
N TYR A 281 -2.24 26.90 25.89
CA TYR A 281 -3.63 27.16 26.26
C TYR A 281 -4.03 26.56 27.60
N ALA A 282 -3.12 25.89 28.32
CA ALA A 282 -3.38 25.47 29.69
C ALA A 282 -3.57 26.69 30.63
N PRO A 283 -4.37 26.54 31.70
CA PRO A 283 -4.63 27.62 32.64
C PRO A 283 -3.35 28.02 33.40
N SER A 284 -3.05 29.32 33.42
CA SER A 284 -1.88 29.86 34.13
C SER A 284 -2.18 30.01 35.62
N HIS A 285 -1.21 29.64 36.48
CA HIS A 285 -1.30 29.82 37.93
C HIS A 285 -1.18 31.29 38.37
N LYS A 286 -0.77 32.19 37.47
CA LYS A 286 -0.62 33.62 37.77
C LYS A 286 -1.98 34.33 37.67
N ARG A 287 -2.46 34.86 38.80
CA ARG A 287 -3.67 35.69 38.87
C ARG A 287 -3.29 37.16 38.60
N TRP A 288 -4.06 37.83 37.76
CA TRP A 288 -3.95 39.28 37.50
C TRP A 288 -4.31 40.05 38.79
N PRO A 289 -3.60 41.14 39.16
CA PRO A 289 -4.14 42.10 40.11
C PRO A 289 -5.37 42.75 39.47
N ALA A 290 -6.52 42.70 40.15
CA ALA A 290 -7.71 43.41 39.68
C ALA A 290 -7.36 44.91 39.54
N VAL A 291 -7.70 45.51 38.40
CA VAL A 291 -7.64 46.96 38.24
C VAL A 291 -8.71 47.53 39.17
N GLU A 292 -8.31 48.04 40.33
CA GLU A 292 -9.18 48.90 41.14
C GLU A 292 -9.47 50.17 40.32
N ASN A 293 -10.75 50.42 40.10
CA ASN A 293 -11.26 51.54 39.32
C ASN A 293 -10.73 52.86 39.90
N ALA A 294 -10.11 53.67 39.06
CA ALA A 294 -9.86 55.09 39.31
C ALA A 294 -11.20 55.86 39.27
N SER A 295 -12.04 55.66 40.29
CA SER A 295 -13.32 56.36 40.44
C SER A 295 -13.60 56.71 41.90
N ASP A 296 -12.62 57.32 42.60
CA ASP A 296 -12.82 57.93 43.93
C ASP A 296 -11.89 59.14 44.13
N THR A 297 -11.87 60.07 43.17
CA THR A 297 -11.25 61.39 43.36
C THR A 297 -12.00 62.49 42.63
N GLN A 298 -13.33 62.53 42.78
CA GLN A 298 -14.16 63.67 42.34
C GLN A 298 -15.05 64.30 43.42
N ASN A 299 -15.00 63.83 44.67
CA ASN A 299 -15.83 64.40 45.74
C ASN A 299 -14.99 64.78 46.96
N LEU A 300 -14.14 65.83 46.89
CA LEU A 300 -13.61 66.54 48.09
C LEU A 300 -12.64 67.71 47.77
N SER A 301 -13.01 68.66 46.89
CA SER A 301 -12.41 70.02 46.93
C SER A 301 -13.05 70.96 45.90
N GLU A 302 -14.26 71.45 46.15
CA GLU A 302 -14.78 72.73 45.63
C GLU A 302 -16.13 73.06 46.31
N GLU A 303 -16.09 73.24 47.63
CA GLU A 303 -17.09 74.05 48.35
C GLU A 303 -16.39 74.79 49.49
N LYS A 304 -15.75 75.92 49.16
CA LYS A 304 -15.66 77.11 50.02
C LYS A 304 -15.18 78.34 49.26
#